data_AF-A0A539DNJ4-F1
#
_entry.id   AF-A0A539DNJ4-F1
#
_cell.length_a   1.000
_cell.length_b   1.000
_cell.length_c   1.000
_cell.angle_alpha   90.00
_cell.angle_beta   90.00
_cell.angle_gamma   90.00
#
_symmetry.space_group_name_H-M   'P 1'
#
loop_
_entity.id
_entity.type
_entity.pdbx_description
1 polymer ?
#
loop_
_entity_poly.entity_id
_entity_poly.type
_entity_poly.pdbx_seq_one_letter_code
_entity_poly.pdbx_strand_id
1 'polypeptide(L)' 'MTKRTRVVITGMGAVCGAGITVAGIWDSIRQGRSAIAPTRQWDAERWPVRVSAEVSGVD' A
#
# COMPACT_ATOMS: atom_id res chain seq x y z
N MET A 1 -37.35 -8.83 -18.16
CA MET A 1 -35.96 -9.09 -17.72
C MET A 1 -35.21 -7.77 -17.74
N THR A 2 -34.88 -7.20 -16.58
CA THR A 2 -34.05 -5.98 -16.51
C THR A 2 -32.64 -6.33 -17.01
N LYS A 3 -32.22 -5.70 -18.11
CA LYS A 3 -30.92 -5.92 -18.74
C LYS A 3 -29.84 -5.45 -17.77
N ARG A 4 -29.12 -6.39 -17.13
CA ARG A 4 -28.06 -6.07 -16.17
C ARG A 4 -26.91 -5.39 -16.92
N THR A 5 -26.63 -4.14 -16.60
CA THR A 5 -25.55 -3.36 -17.23
C THR A 5 -24.19 -3.93 -16.84
N ARG A 6 -23.31 -4.13 -17.82
CA ARG A 6 -21.91 -4.53 -17.56
C ARG A 6 -21.13 -3.31 -17.12
N VAL A 7 -20.55 -3.38 -15.93
CA VAL A 7 -19.66 -2.35 -15.38
C VAL A 7 -18.24 -2.92 -15.39
N VAL A 8 -17.26 -2.09 -15.74
CA VAL A 8 -15.84 -2.47 -15.80
C VAL A 8 -14.98 -1.44 -15.05
N ILE A 9 -13.79 -1.86 -14.61
CA ILE A 9 -12.78 -0.98 -14.05
C ILE A 9 -11.93 -0.43 -15.22
N THR A 10 -11.91 0.89 -15.41
CA THR A 10 -11.16 1.55 -16.48
C THR A 10 -9.86 2.21 -16.02
N GLY A 11 -9.63 2.27 -14.71
CA GLY A 11 -8.43 2.86 -14.13
C GLY A 11 -8.21 2.36 -12.69
N MET A 12 -6.95 2.34 -12.26
CA MET A 12 -6.55 1.95 -10.92
C MET A 12 -5.45 2.89 -10.42
N GLY A 13 -5.44 3.14 -9.12
CA GLY A 13 -4.41 3.92 -8.44
C GLY A 13 -4.36 3.53 -6.97
N ALA A 14 -3.16 3.48 -6.39
CA ALA A 14 -2.96 3.17 -4.99
C ALA A 14 -1.60 3.70 -4.51
N VAL A 15 -1.56 4.10 -3.26
CA VAL A 15 -0.35 4.48 -2.51
C VAL A 15 -0.44 3.79 -1.14
N CYS A 16 0.54 2.97 -0.80
CA CYS A 16 0.62 2.31 0.50
C CYS A 16 2.07 1.92 0.81
N GLY A 17 2.33 1.32 1.98
CA GLY A 17 3.70 0.93 2.36
C GLY A 17 4.37 -0.06 1.39
N ALA A 18 3.60 -0.74 0.53
CA ALA A 18 4.15 -1.64 -0.50
C ALA A 18 4.60 -0.92 -1.79
N GLY A 19 4.27 0.37 -1.96
CA GLY A 19 4.64 1.20 -3.10
C GLY A 19 3.68 2.37 -3.38
N ILE A 20 4.12 3.31 -4.21
CA ILE A 20 3.36 4.51 -4.61
C ILE A 20 2.73 4.41 -6.01
N THR A 21 2.91 3.26 -6.68
CA THR A 21 2.33 2.97 -7.99
C THR A 21 1.71 1.57 -7.99
N VAL A 22 0.70 1.35 -8.83
CA VAL A 22 0.05 0.03 -8.97
C VAL A 22 1.06 -1.06 -9.35
N ALA A 23 1.98 -0.76 -10.27
CA ALA A 23 3.00 -1.72 -10.71
C ALA A 23 3.98 -2.06 -9.57
N GLY A 24 4.44 -1.05 -8.82
CA GLY A 24 5.35 -1.25 -7.68
C GLY A 24 4.70 -2.04 -6.55
N ILE A 25 3.46 -1.71 -6.21
CA ILE A 25 2.67 -2.45 -5.20
C ILE A 25 2.51 -3.91 -5.63
N TRP A 26 2.12 -4.15 -6.90
CA TRP A 26 1.90 -5.50 -7.40
C TRP A 26 3.19 -6.34 -7.36
N ASP A 27 4.31 -5.78 -7.79
CA ASP A 27 5.60 -6.46 -7.73
C ASP A 27 6.02 -6.79 -6.27
N SER A 28 5.83 -5.86 -5.34
CA SER A 28 6.12 -6.08 -3.91
C SER A 28 5.32 -7.24 -3.33
N ILE A 29 4.01 -7.26 -3.60
CA ILE A 29 3.14 -8.35 -3.15
C ILE A 29 3.56 -9.67 -3.79
N ARG A 30 3.84 -9.66 -5.11
CA ARG A 30 4.15 -10.89 -5.84
C ARG A 30 5.47 -11.52 -5.40
N GLN A 31 6.42 -10.70 -4.97
CA GLN A 31 7.72 -11.15 -4.44
C GLN A 31 7.68 -11.43 -2.92
N GLY A 32 6.54 -11.23 -2.25
CA GLY A 32 6.42 -11.43 -0.81
C GLY A 32 7.21 -10.43 0.03
N ARG A 33 7.49 -9.23 -0.50
CA ARG A 33 8.20 -8.18 0.23
C ARG A 33 7.27 -7.56 1.28
N SER A 34 7.65 -7.67 2.55
CA SER A 34 6.93 -7.02 3.65
C SER A 34 7.17 -5.51 3.63
N ALA A 35 6.09 -4.74 3.74
CA ALA A 35 6.14 -3.30 3.97
C ALA A 35 6.28 -2.93 5.46
N ILE A 36 6.15 -3.89 6.37
CA ILE A 36 6.22 -3.66 7.82
C ILE A 36 7.69 -3.48 8.21
N ALA A 37 8.01 -2.32 8.78
CA ALA A 37 9.34 -1.94 9.23
C ALA A 37 9.25 -1.12 10.52
N PRO A 38 10.37 -0.83 11.21
CA PRO A 38 10.38 0.11 12.33
C PRO A 38 9.78 1.46 11.92
N THR A 39 8.93 2.03 12.77
CA THR A 39 8.37 3.36 12.57
C THR A 39 9.49 4.41 12.57
N ARG A 40 9.59 5.20 11.50
CA ARG A 40 10.61 6.25 11.32
C ARG A 40 10.00 7.64 11.22
N GLN A 41 8.70 7.75 11.00
CA GLN A 41 8.03 9.05 10.88
C GLN A 41 8.03 9.83 12.21
N TRP A 42 8.14 9.16 13.35
CA TRP A 42 8.30 9.77 14.67
C TRP A 42 9.08 8.85 15.63
N ASP A 43 9.47 9.37 16.80
CA ASP A 43 10.06 8.58 17.87
C ASP A 43 8.99 7.68 18.53
N ALA A 44 8.98 6.41 18.13
CA ALA A 44 8.07 5.41 18.65
C ALA A 44 8.60 4.69 19.91
N GLU A 45 9.73 5.08 20.51
CA GLU A 45 10.39 4.32 21.60
C GLU A 45 9.43 4.04 22.77
N ARG A 46 8.62 5.04 23.13
CA ARG A 46 7.67 4.98 24.25
C ARG A 46 6.34 4.29 23.92
N TRP A 47 6.16 3.80 22.70
CA TRP A 47 4.90 3.21 22.24
C TRP A 47 4.93 1.69 22.40
N PRO A 48 3.78 1.06 22.73
CA PRO A 48 3.69 -0.39 22.83
C PRO A 48 3.91 -1.11 21.48
N VAL A 49 3.72 -0.40 20.36
CA VAL A 49 3.97 -0.88 18.99
C VAL A 49 4.94 0.09 18.31
N ARG A 50 5.99 -0.45 17.70
CA ARG A 50 7.11 0.31 17.09
C ARG A 50 7.35 -0.01 15.61
N VAL A 51 6.38 -0.66 14.99
CA VAL A 51 6.44 -1.06 13.58
C VAL A 51 5.20 -0.57 12.86
N SER A 52 5.37 -0.15 11.62
CA SER A 52 4.32 0.38 10.75
C SER A 52 4.63 0.04 9.28
N ALA A 53 3.63 0.16 8.42
CA ALA A 53 3.79 0.12 6.96
C ALA A 53 3.82 1.55 6.42
N GLU A 54 4.94 2.25 6.62
CA GLU A 54 5.08 3.64 6.20
C GLU A 54 5.16 3.77 4.68
N VAL A 55 4.53 4.80 4.12
CA VAL A 55 4.71 5.17 2.72
C VAL A 55 6.02 5.93 2.58
N SER A 56 6.87 5.53 1.63
CA SER A 56 8.13 6.20 1.32
C SER A 56 8.14 6.69 -0.14
N GLY A 57 8.94 7.72 -0.44
CA GLY A 57 9.10 8.25 -1.79
C GLY A 57 7.94 9.13 -2.29
N VAL A 58 7.20 9.74 -1.38
CA VAL A 58 6.21 10.80 -1.68
C VAL A 58 6.88 12.15 -1.43
N ASP A 59 7.03 12.94 -2.49
CA ASP A 59 7.49 14.33 -2.47
C ASP A 59 6.32 15.31 -2.26
#